data_AF-A0A4R0Z172-F1
#
_entry.id   AF-A0A4R0Z172-F1
#
_cell.length_a   1.000
_cell.length_b   1.000
_cell.length_c   1.000
_cell.angle_alpha   90.00
_cell.angle_beta   90.00
_cell.angle_gamma   90.00
#
_symmetry.space_group_name_H-M   'P 1'
#
loop_
_entity.id
_entity.type
_entity.pdbx_description
1 polymer ?
#
loop_
_entity_poly.entity_id
_entity_poly.type
_entity_poly.pdbx_seq_one_letter_code
_entity_poly.pdbx_strand_id
1 'polypeptide(L)'
;MKRSYVLYTTLFAVVVGVILCYVFVFSDEDIQNQIASTFEKIEIQTSHQATSVPPVEASQDEEDIDTTDALEQIQQLDEVYYSDTIGAYLVLTKNREFFEVSGNANRVNAMLKLENDEQPYRLGEFIGMRMIAEDKIYAVTANGILVTIEREDGRWTERPRKSIIGLASSDRLFGLGYDDETKRLIIMNRIADTPDVELLYVQERTLEDETANDAEAKSEIDETADATETDVTTEVDSDTEEAPEPETEWAIESRKALTTEGMSASIQQKFEKFRGVGLVERQGRIYVLDSEELVLYTINPDEGTMNGQMVTPRVYGSTGMFLQDNEIFAIVRPDVFDLDDFVSVD
;
A
#
# COMPACT_ATOMS: atom_id res chain seq x y z
N MET A 1 -63.85 -17.85 -17.91
CA MET A 1 -63.07 -18.67 -16.94
C MET A 1 -61.61 -18.92 -17.35
N LYS A 2 -61.26 -19.17 -18.63
CA LYS A 2 -59.85 -19.50 -19.01
C LYS A 2 -58.82 -18.36 -18.89
N ARG A 3 -59.20 -17.09 -19.12
CA ARG A 3 -58.24 -15.96 -19.05
C ARG A 3 -57.82 -15.58 -17.64
N SER A 4 -58.70 -15.72 -16.65
CA SER A 4 -58.39 -15.40 -15.26
C SER A 4 -57.43 -16.43 -14.64
N TYR A 5 -57.58 -17.71 -14.98
CA TYR A 5 -56.72 -18.77 -14.43
C TYR A 5 -55.26 -18.62 -14.87
N VAL A 6 -55.02 -18.28 -16.15
CA VAL A 6 -53.66 -18.04 -16.67
C VAL A 6 -53.00 -16.87 -15.96
N LEU A 7 -53.74 -15.78 -15.71
CA LEU A 7 -53.23 -14.58 -15.05
C LEU A 7 -52.86 -14.84 -13.58
N TYR A 8 -53.66 -15.65 -12.87
CA TYR A 8 -53.34 -16.05 -11.50
C TYR A 8 -52.14 -16.99 -11.43
N THR A 9 -51.99 -17.92 -12.38
CA THR A 9 -50.85 -18.84 -12.40
C THR A 9 -49.53 -18.14 -12.75
N THR A 10 -49.53 -17.17 -13.67
CA THR A 10 -48.31 -16.40 -13.96
C THR A 10 -47.94 -15.46 -12.83
N LEU A 11 -48.92 -14.80 -12.20
CA LEU A 11 -48.65 -13.94 -11.04
C LEU A 11 -48.07 -14.76 -9.88
N PHE A 12 -48.62 -15.94 -9.61
CA PHE A 12 -48.13 -16.82 -8.55
C PHE A 12 -46.71 -17.34 -8.85
N ALA A 13 -46.42 -17.71 -10.10
CA ALA A 13 -45.08 -18.15 -10.50
C ALA A 13 -44.03 -17.03 -10.36
N VAL A 14 -44.38 -15.78 -10.68
CA VAL A 14 -43.49 -14.63 -10.50
C VAL A 14 -43.24 -14.35 -9.02
N VAL A 15 -44.28 -14.36 -8.18
CA VAL A 15 -44.12 -14.12 -6.75
C VAL A 15 -43.30 -15.23 -6.09
N VAL A 16 -43.54 -16.49 -6.43
CA VAL A 16 -42.73 -17.61 -5.92
C VAL A 16 -41.29 -17.54 -6.43
N GLY A 17 -41.08 -17.14 -7.69
CA GLY A 17 -39.74 -16.94 -8.25
C GLY A 17 -38.96 -15.84 -7.52
N VAL A 18 -39.59 -14.71 -7.21
CA VAL A 18 -38.96 -13.62 -6.44
C VAL A 18 -38.65 -14.05 -5.01
N ILE A 19 -39.55 -14.78 -4.36
CA ILE A 19 -39.32 -15.31 -3.00
C ILE A 19 -38.18 -16.32 -3.01
N LEU A 20 -38.10 -17.21 -4.01
CA LEU A 20 -37.00 -18.17 -4.12
C LEU A 20 -35.67 -17.48 -4.45
N CYS A 21 -35.65 -16.46 -5.31
CA CYS A 21 -34.46 -15.64 -5.53
C CYS A 21 -34.03 -14.94 -4.24
N TYR A 22 -34.96 -14.35 -3.49
CA TYR A 22 -34.65 -13.73 -2.21
C TYR A 22 -34.09 -14.75 -1.20
N VAL A 23 -34.76 -15.89 -1.05
CA VAL A 23 -34.33 -16.93 -0.11
C VAL A 23 -32.99 -17.52 -0.53
N PHE A 24 -32.75 -17.87 -1.79
CA PHE A 24 -31.51 -18.51 -2.21
C PHE A 24 -30.31 -17.56 -2.35
N VAL A 25 -30.54 -16.30 -2.74
CA VAL A 25 -29.44 -15.31 -2.88
C VAL A 25 -29.09 -14.69 -1.53
N PHE A 26 -30.07 -14.46 -0.66
CA PHE A 26 -29.83 -13.88 0.67
C PHE A 26 -29.76 -14.92 1.79
N SER A 27 -29.80 -16.22 1.53
CA SER A 27 -29.45 -17.25 2.55
C SER A 27 -27.98 -17.63 2.54
N ASP A 28 -27.25 -17.24 1.49
CA ASP A 28 -25.85 -17.56 1.34
C ASP A 28 -25.01 -16.54 2.12
N GLU A 29 -24.28 -17.03 3.11
CA GLU A 29 -23.47 -16.23 4.03
C GLU A 29 -22.36 -15.49 3.26
N ASP A 30 -21.83 -16.08 2.18
CA ASP A 30 -20.79 -15.48 1.34
C ASP A 30 -21.34 -14.31 0.52
N ILE A 31 -22.57 -14.45 0.01
CA ILE A 31 -23.25 -13.37 -0.73
C ILE A 31 -23.64 -12.25 0.21
N GLN A 32 -24.10 -12.56 1.43
CA GLN A 32 -24.38 -11.53 2.44
C GLN A 32 -23.11 -10.78 2.84
N ASN A 33 -21.98 -11.48 3.00
CA ASN A 33 -20.69 -10.85 3.31
C ASN A 33 -20.21 -9.95 2.15
N GLN A 34 -20.36 -10.38 0.89
CA GLN A 34 -20.06 -9.54 -0.26
C GLN A 34 -20.95 -8.31 -0.35
N ILE A 35 -22.26 -8.46 -0.09
CA ILE A 35 -23.21 -7.34 -0.07
C ILE A 35 -22.87 -6.37 1.07
N ALA A 36 -22.58 -6.88 2.27
CA ALA A 36 -22.18 -6.06 3.42
C ALA A 36 -20.89 -5.28 3.13
N SER A 37 -19.87 -5.96 2.61
CA SER A 37 -18.62 -5.32 2.16
C SER A 37 -18.88 -4.26 1.08
N THR A 38 -19.79 -4.51 0.15
CA THR A 38 -20.16 -3.54 -0.88
C THR A 38 -20.86 -2.32 -0.29
N PHE A 39 -21.78 -2.50 0.66
CA PHE A 39 -22.46 -1.39 1.32
C PHE A 39 -21.53 -0.59 2.24
N GLU A 40 -20.59 -1.24 2.92
CA GLU A 40 -19.54 -0.59 3.68
C GLU A 40 -18.65 0.27 2.76
N LYS A 41 -18.25 -0.26 1.59
CA LYS A 41 -17.55 0.52 0.55
C LYS A 41 -18.36 1.74 0.08
N ILE A 42 -19.67 1.60 -0.12
CA ILE A 42 -20.56 2.70 -0.52
C ILE A 42 -20.70 3.74 0.59
N GLU A 43 -20.83 3.31 1.85
CA GLU A 43 -20.97 4.19 3.02
C GLU A 43 -19.68 4.98 3.27
N ILE A 44 -18.51 4.35 3.13
CA ILE A 44 -17.19 5.00 3.16
C ILE A 44 -17.13 6.07 2.07
N GLN A 45 -17.43 5.72 0.81
CA GLN A 45 -17.44 6.69 -0.31
C GLN A 45 -18.41 7.86 -0.11
N THR A 46 -19.58 7.63 0.49
CA THR A 46 -20.54 8.71 0.77
C THR A 46 -20.17 9.57 1.98
N SER A 47 -19.48 9.01 2.98
CA SER A 47 -19.00 9.77 4.14
C SER A 47 -17.93 10.81 3.77
N HIS A 48 -17.07 10.49 2.79
CA HIS A 48 -16.07 11.42 2.25
C HIS A 48 -16.68 12.54 1.38
N GLN A 49 -17.88 12.34 0.83
CA GLN A 49 -18.64 13.43 0.20
C GLN A 49 -19.33 14.35 1.24
N ALA A 50 -19.70 13.81 2.41
CA ALA A 50 -20.43 14.54 3.44
C ALA A 50 -19.52 15.40 4.34
N THR A 51 -18.24 15.06 4.45
CA THR A 51 -17.27 15.82 5.27
C THR A 51 -16.63 16.94 4.45
N SER A 52 -17.45 17.78 3.82
CA SER A 52 -16.99 19.04 3.24
C SER A 52 -16.72 20.03 4.37
N VAL A 53 -15.45 20.28 4.67
CA VAL A 53 -15.02 21.54 5.31
C VAL A 53 -15.69 22.69 4.52
N PRO A 54 -16.30 23.69 5.17
CA PRO A 54 -17.05 24.71 4.45
C PRO A 54 -16.16 25.36 3.39
N PRO A 55 -16.68 25.58 2.17
CA PRO A 55 -15.87 26.13 1.10
C PRO A 55 -15.44 27.52 1.51
N VAL A 56 -14.13 27.77 1.49
CA VAL A 56 -13.63 29.15 1.38
C VAL A 56 -14.24 29.69 0.10
N GLU A 57 -15.02 30.78 0.20
CA GLU A 57 -15.68 31.40 -0.95
C GLU A 57 -14.66 31.64 -2.06
N ALA A 58 -14.68 30.77 -3.07
CA ALA A 58 -13.97 30.98 -4.31
C ALA A 58 -14.65 32.15 -5.02
N SER A 59 -13.86 33.15 -5.39
CA SER A 59 -14.27 34.25 -6.25
C SER A 59 -14.95 33.69 -7.51
N GLN A 60 -16.10 34.29 -7.86
CA GLN A 60 -16.81 34.02 -9.10
C GLN A 60 -15.96 34.46 -10.29
N ASP A 61 -15.20 33.53 -10.85
CA ASP A 61 -14.83 33.54 -12.25
C ASP A 61 -15.18 32.15 -12.80
N GLU A 62 -16.25 32.10 -13.60
CA GLU A 62 -16.60 30.97 -14.45
C GLU A 62 -15.53 30.85 -15.54
N GLU A 63 -14.40 30.23 -15.23
CA GLU A 63 -13.58 29.55 -16.23
C GLU A 63 -13.97 28.06 -16.21
N ASP A 64 -14.17 27.50 -17.39
CA ASP A 64 -14.53 26.11 -17.66
C ASP A 64 -13.91 25.17 -16.62
N ILE A 65 -14.73 24.33 -15.97
CA ILE A 65 -14.21 23.25 -15.12
C ILE A 65 -13.31 22.43 -16.03
N ASP A 66 -12.01 22.52 -15.81
CA ASP A 66 -11.01 21.74 -16.52
C ASP A 66 -11.33 20.26 -16.30
N THR A 67 -11.94 19.63 -17.31
CA THR A 67 -12.26 18.19 -17.31
C THR A 67 -11.02 17.35 -17.64
N THR A 68 -9.84 17.97 -17.74
CA THR A 68 -8.59 17.27 -17.98
C THR A 68 -8.25 16.44 -16.76
N ASP A 69 -7.95 15.17 -16.98
CA ASP A 69 -7.52 14.23 -15.95
C ASP A 69 -6.29 14.79 -15.21
N ALA A 70 -6.37 14.93 -13.89
CA ALA A 70 -5.29 15.47 -13.07
C ALA A 70 -4.03 14.60 -13.14
N LEU A 71 -4.17 13.28 -13.36
CA LEU A 71 -3.04 12.40 -13.58
C LEU A 71 -2.30 12.73 -14.88
N GLU A 72 -2.98 13.23 -15.91
CA GLU A 72 -2.34 13.69 -17.15
C GLU A 72 -1.52 14.98 -16.94
N GLN A 73 -1.92 15.80 -15.96
CA GLN A 73 -1.21 17.03 -15.62
C GLN A 73 0.03 16.77 -14.75
N ILE A 74 0.03 15.68 -13.97
CA ILE A 74 1.16 15.29 -13.13
C ILE A 74 2.25 14.66 -14.01
N GLN A 75 3.37 15.36 -14.13
CA GLN A 75 4.50 14.89 -14.91
C GLN A 75 5.41 13.95 -14.11
N GLN A 76 6.12 13.07 -14.82
CA GLN A 76 7.16 12.20 -14.24
C GLN A 76 6.64 11.26 -13.15
N LEU A 77 5.45 10.69 -13.35
CA LEU A 77 4.92 9.61 -12.53
C LEU A 77 5.96 8.50 -12.41
N ASP A 78 6.17 8.05 -11.18
CA ASP A 78 7.04 6.93 -10.84
C ASP A 78 6.18 5.72 -10.44
N GLU A 79 5.27 5.94 -9.48
CA GLU A 79 4.36 4.92 -8.96
C GLU A 79 2.96 5.53 -8.78
N VAL A 80 1.91 4.76 -9.06
CA VAL A 80 0.52 5.14 -8.75
C VAL A 80 -0.21 3.93 -8.19
N TYR A 81 -0.97 4.18 -7.13
CA TYR A 81 -1.71 3.18 -6.39
C TYR A 81 -3.11 3.69 -6.10
N TYR A 82 -4.15 2.92 -6.42
CA TYR A 82 -5.51 3.26 -6.02
C TYR A 82 -5.83 2.63 -4.66
N SER A 83 -6.32 3.44 -3.73
CA SER A 83 -6.84 2.98 -2.44
C SER A 83 -8.36 2.96 -2.46
N ASP A 84 -8.92 1.76 -2.33
CA ASP A 84 -10.34 1.55 -2.06
C ASP A 84 -10.76 2.23 -0.74
N THR A 85 -9.88 2.24 0.26
CA THR A 85 -10.20 2.68 1.62
C THR A 85 -10.53 4.16 1.68
N ILE A 86 -9.80 5.00 0.93
CA ILE A 86 -10.05 6.44 0.87
C ILE A 86 -10.66 6.90 -0.47
N GLY A 87 -10.89 5.97 -1.40
CA GLY A 87 -11.45 6.26 -2.73
C GLY A 87 -10.60 7.24 -3.55
N ALA A 88 -9.27 7.09 -3.50
CA ALA A 88 -8.33 8.03 -4.10
C ALA A 88 -7.11 7.33 -4.71
N TYR A 89 -6.52 7.97 -5.72
CA TYR A 89 -5.20 7.63 -6.22
C TYR A 89 -4.12 8.27 -5.37
N LEU A 90 -3.14 7.49 -5.00
CA LEU A 90 -1.89 7.91 -4.41
C LEU A 90 -0.85 7.88 -5.50
N VAL A 91 -0.13 8.96 -5.67
CA VAL A 91 0.80 9.16 -6.78
C VAL A 91 2.15 9.59 -6.23
N LEU A 92 3.21 8.94 -6.68
CA LEU A 92 4.59 9.31 -6.36
C LEU A 92 5.31 9.62 -7.67
N THR A 93 5.97 10.77 -7.73
CA THR A 93 6.73 11.18 -8.93
C THR A 93 8.23 10.95 -8.74
N LYS A 94 8.97 10.94 -9.85
CA LYS A 94 10.43 10.87 -9.88
C LYS A 94 11.09 12.06 -9.18
N ASN A 95 10.35 13.17 -9.08
CA ASN A 95 10.75 14.36 -8.33
C ASN A 95 10.44 14.26 -6.84
N ARG A 96 10.01 13.09 -6.33
CA ARG A 96 9.69 12.84 -4.92
C ARG A 96 8.53 13.70 -4.44
N GLU A 97 7.54 13.89 -5.31
CA GLU A 97 6.27 14.51 -4.96
C GLU A 97 5.25 13.41 -4.77
N PHE A 98 4.60 13.47 -3.63
CA PHE A 98 3.45 12.65 -3.31
C PHE A 98 2.17 13.47 -3.57
N PHE A 99 1.21 12.87 -4.28
CA PHE A 99 -0.10 13.45 -4.48
C PHE A 99 -1.20 12.48 -4.03
N GLU A 100 -2.24 13.03 -3.43
CA GLU A 100 -3.55 12.38 -3.32
C GLU A 100 -4.44 12.97 -4.42
N VAL A 101 -4.94 12.13 -5.32
CA VAL A 101 -5.82 12.51 -6.44
C VAL A 101 -7.16 11.81 -6.25
N SER A 102 -8.27 12.50 -6.52
CA SER A 102 -9.61 11.95 -6.37
C SER A 102 -9.80 10.66 -7.17
N GLY A 103 -10.64 9.73 -6.70
CA GLY A 103 -10.83 8.44 -7.37
C GLY A 103 -11.39 8.48 -8.80
N ASN A 104 -11.94 9.63 -9.21
CA ASN A 104 -12.31 9.90 -10.60
C ASN A 104 -11.18 10.58 -11.41
N ALA A 105 -9.98 10.67 -10.86
CA ALA A 105 -8.77 11.27 -11.42
C ALA A 105 -8.86 12.77 -11.79
N ASN A 106 -9.98 13.45 -11.56
CA ASN A 106 -10.19 14.82 -12.06
C ASN A 106 -9.64 15.93 -11.15
N ARG A 107 -9.13 15.60 -9.95
CA ARG A 107 -8.69 16.62 -8.99
C ARG A 107 -7.57 16.14 -8.09
N VAL A 108 -6.54 16.97 -7.91
CA VAL A 108 -5.55 16.80 -6.83
C VAL A 108 -6.18 17.25 -5.51
N ASN A 109 -6.33 16.33 -4.56
CA ASN A 109 -6.83 16.60 -3.22
C ASN A 109 -5.72 17.11 -2.29
N ALA A 110 -4.50 16.58 -2.42
CA ALA A 110 -3.36 16.97 -1.60
C ALA A 110 -2.02 16.75 -2.32
N MET A 111 -0.99 17.47 -1.87
CA MET A 111 0.40 17.35 -2.34
C MET A 111 1.36 17.44 -1.16
N LEU A 112 2.40 16.62 -1.16
CA LEU A 112 3.55 16.67 -0.26
C LEU A 112 4.84 16.54 -1.06
N LYS A 113 5.80 17.44 -0.84
CA LYS A 113 7.16 17.30 -1.37
C LYS A 113 8.03 16.58 -0.34
N LEU A 114 8.66 15.47 -0.74
CA LEU A 114 9.60 14.75 0.11
C LEU A 114 10.99 15.37 -0.05
N GLU A 115 11.35 16.25 0.89
CA GLU A 115 12.59 17.02 0.86
C GLU A 115 13.75 16.27 1.51
N ASN A 116 14.97 16.49 1.04
CA ASN A 116 16.15 15.82 1.62
C ASN A 116 16.80 16.63 2.74
N ASP A 117 16.48 17.92 2.87
CA ASP A 117 17.40 18.89 3.47
C ASP A 117 17.45 18.83 5.00
N GLU A 118 16.61 18.00 5.64
CA GLU A 118 16.56 17.85 7.11
C GLU A 118 16.43 16.39 7.57
N GLN A 119 16.60 15.43 6.66
CA GLN A 119 16.36 14.01 6.92
C GLN A 119 17.68 13.22 7.06
N PRO A 120 17.75 12.23 7.97
CA PRO A 120 18.98 11.46 8.22
C PRO A 120 19.40 10.60 7.02
N TYR A 121 18.44 10.23 6.17
CA TYR A 121 18.66 9.41 4.98
C TYR A 121 18.22 10.14 3.72
N ARG A 122 19.04 10.10 2.68
CA ARG A 122 18.70 10.67 1.37
C ARG A 122 17.87 9.70 0.56
N LEU A 123 16.83 10.22 -0.09
CA LEU A 123 16.00 9.43 -0.99
C LEU A 123 16.75 9.07 -2.28
N GLY A 124 16.68 7.79 -2.64
CA GLY A 124 17.00 7.28 -3.97
C GLY A 124 15.77 7.28 -4.87
N GLU A 125 15.80 6.40 -5.87
CA GLU A 125 14.60 6.01 -6.64
C GLU A 125 13.68 5.16 -5.76
N PHE A 126 12.36 5.32 -5.91
CA PHE A 126 11.40 4.52 -5.17
C PHE A 126 11.20 3.16 -5.83
N ILE A 127 10.98 2.13 -5.02
CA ILE A 127 10.65 0.77 -5.49
C ILE A 127 9.15 0.48 -5.41
N GLY A 128 8.40 1.36 -4.74
CA GLY A 128 6.95 1.30 -4.62
C GLY A 128 6.44 2.05 -3.39
N MET A 129 5.12 2.16 -3.31
CA MET A 129 4.39 2.69 -2.16
C MET A 129 3.16 1.85 -1.84
N ARG A 130 2.75 1.83 -0.57
CA ARG A 130 1.55 1.13 -0.09
C ARG A 130 0.86 1.92 1.00
N MET A 131 -0.46 2.03 0.87
CA MET A 131 -1.31 2.45 1.97
C MET A 131 -1.47 1.29 2.95
N ILE A 132 -1.23 1.56 4.22
CA ILE A 132 -1.24 0.59 5.33
C ILE A 132 -2.45 0.82 6.23
N ALA A 133 -2.88 2.08 6.32
CA ALA A 133 -4.13 2.51 6.93
C ALA A 133 -4.61 3.76 6.18
N GLU A 134 -5.86 4.19 6.41
CA GLU A 134 -6.47 5.37 5.78
C GLU A 134 -5.61 6.63 5.89
N ASP A 135 -4.84 6.73 6.96
CA ASP A 135 -4.00 7.85 7.34
C ASP A 135 -2.51 7.53 7.26
N LYS A 136 -2.09 6.39 6.69
CA LYS A 136 -0.69 5.95 6.74
C LYS A 136 -0.24 5.23 5.48
N ILE A 137 0.89 5.68 4.96
CA ILE A 137 1.52 5.17 3.74
C ILE A 137 2.99 4.86 4.02
N TYR A 138 3.44 3.73 3.50
CA TYR A 138 4.84 3.39 3.39
C TYR A 138 5.32 3.48 1.95
N ALA A 139 6.44 4.14 1.74
CA ALA A 139 7.19 4.08 0.49
C ALA A 139 8.62 3.64 0.80
N VAL A 140 9.22 2.86 -0.10
CA VAL A 140 10.58 2.36 0.08
C VAL A 140 11.43 2.75 -1.11
N THR A 141 12.67 3.12 -0.87
CA THR A 141 13.64 3.40 -1.92
C THR A 141 14.52 2.20 -2.26
N ALA A 142 15.16 2.22 -3.43
CA ALA A 142 16.06 1.15 -3.89
C ALA A 142 17.29 0.95 -3.00
N ASN A 143 17.67 1.96 -2.21
CA ASN A 143 18.71 1.87 -1.18
C ASN A 143 18.18 1.49 0.22
N GLY A 144 16.93 1.04 0.32
CA GLY A 144 16.37 0.50 1.56
C GLY A 144 15.96 1.54 2.59
N ILE A 145 15.58 2.75 2.15
CA ILE A 145 15.06 3.78 3.05
C ILE A 145 13.54 3.68 3.07
N LEU A 146 12.98 3.47 4.26
CA LEU A 146 11.56 3.53 4.52
C LEU A 146 11.16 4.98 4.77
N VAL A 147 10.21 5.45 3.97
CA VAL A 147 9.50 6.73 4.13
C VAL A 147 8.11 6.42 4.65
N THR A 148 7.77 7.02 5.79
CA THR A 148 6.42 6.95 6.36
C THR A 148 5.75 8.30 6.13
N ILE A 149 4.60 8.28 5.46
CA ILE A 149 3.77 9.46 5.23
C ILE A 149 2.48 9.23 5.98
N GLU A 150 2.16 10.11 6.92
CA GLU A 150 0.98 10.02 7.77
C GLU A 150 0.08 11.23 7.62
N ARG A 151 -1.20 11.08 7.91
CA ARG A 151 -2.17 12.17 7.85
C ARG A 151 -2.37 12.75 9.24
N GLU A 152 -1.98 14.00 9.42
CA GLU A 152 -2.15 14.76 10.66
C GLU A 152 -2.97 16.01 10.38
N ASP A 153 -4.03 16.23 11.16
CA ASP A 153 -4.93 17.38 11.01
C ASP A 153 -5.40 17.59 9.55
N GLY A 154 -5.67 16.48 8.85
CA GLY A 154 -6.14 16.44 7.47
C GLY A 154 -5.06 16.63 6.40
N ARG A 155 -3.78 16.79 6.77
CA ARG A 155 -2.66 16.98 5.84
C ARG A 155 -1.69 15.81 5.89
N TRP A 156 -1.14 15.46 4.74
CA TRP A 156 -0.07 14.47 4.66
C TRP A 156 1.26 15.08 5.10
N THR A 157 1.94 14.42 6.02
CA THR A 157 3.24 14.80 6.58
C THR A 157 4.21 13.62 6.51
N GLU A 158 5.48 13.90 6.20
CA GLU A 158 6.54 12.89 6.23
C GLU A 158 7.07 12.73 7.66
N ARG A 159 7.18 11.50 8.13
CA ARG A 159 7.84 11.14 9.39
C ARG A 159 9.35 10.95 9.20
N PRO A 160 10.16 10.97 10.27
CA PRO A 160 11.59 10.66 10.20
C PRO A 160 11.85 9.33 9.46
N ARG A 161 12.73 9.38 8.47
CA ARG A 161 13.08 8.21 7.65
C ARG A 161 13.81 7.16 8.48
N LYS A 162 13.58 5.89 8.16
CA LYS A 162 14.29 4.75 8.74
C LYS A 162 15.05 3.98 7.66
N SER A 163 16.24 3.49 7.97
CA SER A 163 16.94 2.54 7.10
C SER A 163 16.48 1.12 7.44
N ILE A 164 16.22 0.31 6.43
CA ILE A 164 15.93 -1.11 6.61
C ILE A 164 17.24 -1.85 6.93
N ILE A 165 17.26 -2.56 8.04
CA ILE A 165 18.42 -3.29 8.55
C ILE A 165 18.45 -4.71 7.96
N GLY A 166 19.67 -5.20 7.68
CA GLY A 166 19.90 -6.55 7.14
C GLY A 166 19.99 -6.63 5.62
N LEU A 167 19.93 -5.50 4.92
CA LEU A 167 20.19 -5.41 3.49
C LEU A 167 21.69 -5.61 3.19
N ALA A 168 21.98 -6.40 2.17
CA ALA A 168 23.31 -6.62 1.64
C ALA A 168 23.63 -5.60 0.53
N SER A 169 24.90 -5.30 0.30
CA SER A 169 25.33 -4.41 -0.80
C SER A 169 25.01 -4.96 -2.20
N SER A 170 24.84 -6.29 -2.29
CA SER A 170 24.40 -7.00 -3.49
C SER A 170 22.88 -6.98 -3.70
N ASP A 171 22.09 -6.50 -2.73
CA ASP A 171 20.64 -6.45 -2.88
C ASP A 171 20.26 -5.38 -3.92
N ARG A 172 19.29 -5.73 -4.76
CA ARG A 172 18.69 -4.88 -5.80
C ARG A 172 17.18 -4.96 -5.60
N LEU A 173 16.67 -4.03 -4.81
CA LEU A 173 15.28 -3.99 -4.42
C LEU A 173 14.39 -3.47 -5.54
N PHE A 174 13.21 -4.03 -5.67
CA PHE A 174 12.14 -3.57 -6.56
C PHE A 174 10.80 -4.12 -6.07
N GLY A 175 9.71 -3.42 -6.34
CA GLY A 175 8.38 -3.82 -5.89
C GLY A 175 8.19 -3.70 -4.38
N LEU A 176 7.08 -3.08 -3.99
CA LEU A 176 6.67 -2.99 -2.59
C LEU A 176 5.25 -3.51 -2.43
N GLY A 177 5.07 -4.40 -1.45
CA GLY A 177 3.77 -4.82 -0.96
C GLY A 177 3.74 -4.80 0.55
N TYR A 178 2.54 -5.07 1.06
CA TYR A 178 2.29 -5.16 2.49
C TYR A 178 1.33 -6.30 2.77
N ASP A 179 1.66 -7.09 3.77
CA ASP A 179 0.79 -8.11 4.33
C ASP A 179 0.13 -7.53 5.59
N ASP A 180 -1.18 -7.34 5.49
CA ASP A 180 -1.97 -6.70 6.53
C ASP A 180 -2.28 -7.65 7.70
N GLU A 181 -2.21 -8.96 7.50
CA GLU A 181 -2.40 -9.96 8.55
C GLU A 181 -1.16 -10.06 9.44
N THR A 182 0.01 -10.16 8.83
CA THR A 182 1.28 -10.30 9.56
C THR A 182 1.94 -8.97 9.90
N LYS A 183 1.41 -7.87 9.37
CA LYS A 183 1.93 -6.50 9.51
C LYS A 183 3.38 -6.36 9.02
N ARG A 184 3.66 -6.91 7.84
CA ARG A 184 5.01 -6.97 7.24
C ARG A 184 5.04 -6.32 5.87
N LEU A 185 6.12 -5.58 5.60
CA LEU A 185 6.45 -5.20 4.24
C LEU A 185 6.98 -6.42 3.49
N ILE A 186 6.54 -6.59 2.25
CA ILE A 186 7.05 -7.57 1.32
C ILE A 186 7.77 -6.83 0.21
N ILE A 187 9.06 -7.08 0.06
CA ILE A 187 9.90 -6.43 -0.95
C ILE A 187 10.48 -7.51 -1.87
N MET A 188 10.46 -7.30 -3.19
CA MET A 188 11.22 -8.19 -4.07
C MET A 188 12.68 -7.75 -4.12
N ASN A 189 13.56 -8.73 -4.15
CA ASN A 189 14.98 -8.51 -4.27
C ASN A 189 15.56 -9.39 -5.35
N ARG A 190 16.48 -8.85 -6.14
CA ARG A 190 17.37 -9.62 -6.99
C ARG A 190 18.76 -9.57 -6.40
N ILE A 191 19.37 -10.75 -6.25
CA ILE A 191 20.76 -10.84 -5.83
C ILE A 191 21.62 -10.41 -7.02
N ALA A 192 22.49 -9.41 -6.81
CA ALA A 192 23.35 -8.86 -7.85
C ALA A 192 24.07 -9.96 -8.65
N ASP A 193 24.13 -9.77 -9.96
CA ASP A 193 24.78 -10.66 -10.92
C ASP A 193 24.17 -12.08 -11.03
N THR A 194 22.95 -12.28 -10.51
CA THR A 194 22.17 -13.52 -10.68
C THR A 194 20.78 -13.22 -11.25
N PRO A 195 20.13 -14.19 -11.94
CA PRO A 195 18.72 -14.10 -12.28
C PRO A 195 17.81 -14.42 -11.08
N ASP A 196 18.39 -14.81 -9.94
CA ASP A 196 17.66 -15.30 -8.78
C ASP A 196 16.96 -14.13 -8.08
N VAL A 197 15.67 -14.35 -7.81
CA VAL A 197 14.80 -13.38 -7.13
C VAL A 197 14.34 -13.99 -5.82
N GLU A 198 14.21 -13.15 -4.81
CA GLU A 198 13.69 -13.52 -3.50
C GLU A 198 12.67 -12.51 -2.99
N LEU A 199 11.84 -12.95 -2.06
CA LEU A 199 11.02 -12.07 -1.22
C LEU A 199 11.77 -11.77 0.07
N LEU A 200 11.82 -10.50 0.42
CA LEU A 200 12.26 -10.02 1.74
C LEU A 200 11.01 -9.68 2.55
N TYR A 201 10.89 -10.27 3.73
CA TYR A 201 9.87 -9.91 4.70
C TYR A 201 10.50 -8.99 5.73
N VAL A 202 10.03 -7.75 5.78
CA VAL A 202 10.56 -6.69 6.65
C VAL A 202 9.51 -6.33 7.68
N GLN A 203 9.91 -6.30 8.95
CA GLN A 203 9.02 -6.01 10.06
C GLN A 203 9.60 -4.94 10.97
N GLU A 204 8.73 -4.13 11.55
CA GLU A 204 9.09 -3.23 12.64
C GLU A 204 9.40 -4.04 13.92
N ARG A 205 10.44 -3.62 14.64
CA ARG A 205 10.85 -4.19 15.92
C ARG A 205 11.04 -3.07 16.92
N THR A 206 10.57 -3.28 18.14
CA THR A 206 10.90 -2.44 19.28
C THR A 206 12.30 -2.80 19.77
N LEU A 207 13.15 -1.79 19.92
CA LEU A 207 14.43 -1.93 20.60
C LEU A 207 14.15 -2.04 22.10
N GLU A 208 14.54 -3.15 22.72
CA GLU A 208 14.55 -3.24 24.17
C GLU A 208 15.75 -2.43 24.69
N ASP A 209 15.50 -1.51 25.63
CA ASP A 209 16.56 -0.81 26.34
C ASP A 209 17.41 -1.82 27.14
N GLU A 210 18.60 -2.16 26.65
CA GLU A 210 19.62 -2.93 27.40
C GLU A 210 20.23 -2.12 28.57
N THR A 211 19.43 -1.35 29.31
CA THR A 211 19.91 -0.56 30.46
C THR A 211 19.09 -0.81 31.73
N ALA A 212 18.91 -2.07 32.12
CA ALA A 212 18.38 -2.38 33.45
C ALA A 212 18.83 -3.74 34.03
N ASN A 213 20.00 -4.28 33.67
CA ASN A 213 20.45 -5.56 34.23
C ASN A 213 21.96 -5.66 34.56
N ASP A 214 22.54 -4.59 35.11
CA ASP A 214 23.86 -4.71 35.76
C ASP A 214 24.01 -3.87 37.05
N ALA A 215 22.88 -3.63 37.75
CA ALA A 215 22.88 -2.96 39.06
C ALA A 215 22.44 -3.86 40.24
N GLU A 216 22.25 -5.16 40.04
CA GLU A 216 21.91 -6.09 41.12
C GLU A 216 22.80 -7.33 41.13
N ALA A 217 24.10 -7.17 41.37
CA ALA A 217 24.91 -8.25 41.97
C ALA A 217 26.27 -7.74 42.48
N LYS A 218 26.27 -7.11 43.67
CA LYS A 218 27.19 -7.42 44.79
C LYS A 218 27.12 -6.33 45.87
N SER A 219 26.19 -6.51 46.80
CA SER A 219 26.41 -6.08 48.18
C SER A 219 27.25 -7.13 48.89
N GLU A 220 28.53 -6.84 49.16
CA GLU A 220 29.25 -7.38 50.30
C GLU A 220 30.03 -6.23 50.95
N ILE A 221 29.40 -5.63 51.97
CA ILE A 221 29.92 -5.22 53.28
C ILE A 221 31.44 -4.97 53.36
N ASP A 222 31.83 -3.72 53.64
CA ASP A 222 32.75 -3.47 54.76
C ASP A 222 32.52 -2.07 55.36
N GLU A 223 32.51 -2.02 56.69
CA GLU A 223 32.29 -0.84 57.52
C GLU A 223 33.54 0.04 57.54
N THR A 224 33.39 1.37 57.47
CA THR A 224 33.87 2.29 58.52
C THR A 224 33.45 3.74 58.27
N ALA A 225 33.03 4.36 59.37
CA ALA A 225 32.56 5.72 59.61
C ALA A 225 33.31 6.87 58.89
N ASP A 226 32.58 7.91 58.47
CA ASP A 226 32.53 9.18 59.20
C ASP A 226 31.33 10.04 58.76
N ALA A 227 30.80 10.80 59.71
CA ALA A 227 29.61 11.62 59.61
C ALA A 227 29.83 12.87 58.75
N THR A 228 28.80 13.33 58.02
CA THR A 228 28.25 14.69 58.16
C THR A 228 26.89 14.78 57.44
N GLU A 229 25.86 15.15 58.19
CA GLU A 229 24.53 15.53 57.68
C GLU A 229 24.63 16.75 56.75
N THR A 230 23.99 16.70 55.58
CA THR A 230 23.40 17.90 54.98
C THR A 230 22.12 17.50 54.26
N ASP A 231 21.04 17.74 54.99
CA ASP A 231 19.66 17.76 54.52
C ASP A 231 19.52 18.83 53.42
N VAL A 232 19.25 18.39 52.19
CA VAL A 232 18.78 19.24 51.11
C VAL A 232 17.55 18.57 50.52
N THR A 233 16.41 18.89 51.13
CA THR A 233 15.10 18.83 50.51
C THR A 233 15.07 19.79 49.32
N THR A 234 15.03 19.26 48.10
CA THR A 234 14.58 19.99 46.92
C THR A 234 13.64 19.10 46.13
N GLU A 235 12.35 19.41 46.30
CA GLU A 235 11.28 19.38 45.30
C GLU A 235 11.31 18.22 44.29
N VAL A 236 10.48 17.22 44.58
CA VAL A 236 9.95 16.29 43.58
C VAL A 236 9.01 17.10 42.68
N ASP A 237 9.55 17.67 41.61
CA ASP A 237 8.75 18.01 40.44
C ASP A 237 8.26 16.69 39.86
N SER A 238 6.99 16.37 40.11
CA SER A 238 6.29 15.32 39.38
C SER A 238 5.89 15.88 38.02
N ASP A 239 6.86 16.22 37.19
CA ASP A 239 6.64 16.26 35.76
C ASP A 239 6.35 14.83 35.37
N THR A 240 5.11 14.60 34.95
CA THR A 240 4.71 13.36 34.29
C THR A 240 5.39 13.41 32.94
N GLU A 241 6.68 13.06 32.88
CA GLU A 241 7.36 12.73 31.64
C GLU A 241 6.55 11.61 31.01
N GLU A 242 5.84 11.92 29.92
CA GLU A 242 5.32 10.90 29.04
C GLU A 242 6.49 9.97 28.74
N ALA A 243 6.32 8.68 29.07
CA ALA A 243 7.33 7.68 28.81
C ALA A 243 7.74 7.82 27.33
N PRO A 244 9.04 7.96 27.02
CA PRO A 244 9.49 8.14 25.65
C PRO A 244 8.93 7.00 24.80
N GLU A 245 8.40 7.34 23.62
CA GLU A 245 7.94 6.33 22.67
C GLU A 245 9.09 5.35 22.41
N PRO A 246 8.81 4.03 22.39
CA PRO A 246 9.85 3.04 22.24
C PRO A 246 10.59 3.25 20.92
N GLU A 247 11.92 3.24 20.97
CA GLU A 247 12.72 3.29 19.75
C GLU A 247 12.41 2.04 18.90
N THR A 248 12.14 2.26 17.62
CA THR A 248 11.68 1.22 16.70
C THR A 248 12.51 1.22 15.44
N GLU A 249 12.94 0.03 15.02
CA GLU A 249 13.70 -0.19 13.78
C GLU A 249 12.94 -1.11 12.81
N TRP A 250 13.27 -1.02 11.52
CA TRP A 250 12.74 -1.92 10.50
C TRP A 250 13.84 -2.87 10.05
N ALA A 251 13.63 -4.18 10.20
CA ALA A 251 14.65 -5.18 9.91
C ALA A 251 14.09 -6.31 9.05
N ILE A 252 14.95 -6.87 8.19
CA ILE A 252 14.61 -8.10 7.47
C ILE A 252 14.47 -9.23 8.48
N GLU A 253 13.29 -9.81 8.53
CA GLU A 253 12.96 -10.94 9.40
C GLU A 253 13.24 -12.27 8.70
N SER A 254 12.89 -12.37 7.42
CA SER A 254 13.15 -13.57 6.64
C SER A 254 13.33 -13.27 5.15
N ARG A 255 14.00 -14.20 4.46
CA ARG A 255 14.21 -14.19 3.01
C ARG A 255 13.67 -15.47 2.42
N LYS A 256 12.96 -15.38 1.29
CA LYS A 256 12.40 -16.54 0.59
C LYS A 256 12.81 -16.51 -0.87
N ALA A 257 13.72 -17.40 -1.25
CA ALA A 257 14.10 -17.59 -2.64
C ALA A 257 12.89 -18.04 -3.48
N LEU A 258 12.77 -17.49 -4.68
CA LEU A 258 11.72 -17.83 -5.64
C LEU A 258 12.30 -18.71 -6.76
N THR A 259 11.60 -19.79 -7.06
CA THR A 259 11.87 -20.62 -8.23
C THR A 259 10.90 -20.30 -9.36
N THR A 260 11.41 -20.28 -10.59
CA THR A 260 10.63 -20.15 -11.82
C THR A 260 10.39 -21.51 -12.50
N GLU A 261 10.64 -22.60 -11.76
CA GLU A 261 10.36 -23.97 -12.20
C GLU A 261 8.86 -24.14 -12.45
N GLY A 262 8.49 -24.40 -13.71
CA GLY A 262 7.10 -24.50 -14.15
C GLY A 262 6.64 -23.35 -15.04
N MET A 263 7.38 -22.24 -15.12
CA MET A 263 7.11 -21.18 -16.10
C MET A 263 7.32 -21.69 -17.53
N SER A 264 6.52 -21.17 -18.47
CA SER A 264 6.76 -21.43 -19.89
C SER A 264 8.06 -20.75 -20.35
N ALA A 265 8.73 -21.33 -21.35
CA ALA A 265 10.01 -20.82 -21.86
C ALA A 265 9.93 -19.35 -22.32
N SER A 266 8.80 -18.92 -22.89
CA SER A 266 8.58 -17.53 -23.30
C SER A 266 8.51 -16.56 -22.12
N ILE A 267 7.96 -17.00 -20.99
CA ILE A 267 7.86 -16.18 -19.76
C ILE A 267 9.20 -16.16 -19.02
N GLN A 268 9.93 -17.28 -18.98
CA GLN A 268 11.27 -17.34 -18.39
C GLN A 268 12.25 -16.38 -19.08
N GLN A 269 12.18 -16.27 -20.42
CA GLN A 269 13.03 -15.34 -21.16
C GLN A 269 12.78 -13.88 -20.78
N LYS A 270 11.53 -13.51 -20.55
CA LYS A 270 11.13 -12.15 -20.10
C LYS A 270 11.56 -11.90 -18.65
N PHE A 271 11.50 -12.94 -17.81
CA PHE A 271 11.83 -12.85 -16.39
C PHE A 271 13.28 -12.42 -16.10
N GLU A 272 14.24 -12.73 -16.98
CA GLU A 272 15.66 -12.36 -16.75
C GLU A 272 15.87 -10.85 -16.53
N LYS A 273 15.03 -10.01 -17.13
CA LYS A 273 15.08 -8.55 -17.01
C LYS A 273 13.99 -7.97 -16.12
N PHE A 274 13.20 -8.84 -15.49
CA PHE A 274 12.02 -8.47 -14.72
C PHE A 274 12.31 -7.37 -13.70
N ARG A 275 11.55 -6.29 -13.78
CA ARG A 275 11.48 -5.21 -12.79
C ARG A 275 10.02 -4.98 -12.45
N GLY A 276 9.55 -5.76 -11.49
CA GLY A 276 8.14 -5.72 -11.09
C GLY A 276 7.75 -4.38 -10.48
N VAL A 277 6.58 -3.91 -10.85
CA VAL A 277 5.85 -2.82 -10.20
C VAL A 277 4.56 -3.36 -9.60
N GLY A 278 4.08 -2.72 -8.53
CA GLY A 278 2.83 -3.09 -7.89
C GLY A 278 2.80 -4.53 -7.33
N LEU A 279 3.44 -4.76 -6.17
CA LEU A 279 3.35 -6.04 -5.46
C LEU A 279 2.14 -6.09 -4.51
N VAL A 280 1.18 -6.99 -4.75
CA VAL A 280 -0.07 -7.08 -3.98
C VAL A 280 -0.30 -8.50 -3.49
N GLU A 281 -0.61 -8.68 -2.21
CA GLU A 281 -1.05 -9.95 -1.63
C GLU A 281 -2.58 -10.08 -1.77
N ARG A 282 -3.04 -11.24 -2.25
CA ARG A 282 -4.44 -11.64 -2.32
C ARG A 282 -4.56 -13.15 -2.12
N GLN A 283 -5.37 -13.56 -1.14
CA GLN A 283 -5.76 -14.96 -0.95
C GLN A 283 -4.56 -15.93 -0.82
N GLY A 284 -3.51 -15.50 -0.12
CA GLY A 284 -2.27 -16.27 0.06
C GLY A 284 -1.36 -16.28 -1.17
N ARG A 285 -1.58 -15.38 -2.14
CA ARG A 285 -0.76 -15.25 -3.35
C ARG A 285 -0.31 -13.82 -3.53
N ILE A 286 0.88 -13.66 -4.07
CA ILE A 286 1.42 -12.34 -4.39
C ILE A 286 1.38 -12.14 -5.90
N TYR A 287 0.88 -10.98 -6.33
CA TYR A 287 0.80 -10.58 -7.73
C TYR A 287 1.74 -9.41 -7.96
N VAL A 288 2.47 -9.44 -9.08
CA VAL A 288 3.38 -8.37 -9.48
C VAL A 288 3.41 -8.24 -11.00
N LEU A 289 3.35 -7.01 -11.50
CA LEU A 289 3.31 -6.74 -12.92
C LEU A 289 4.71 -6.37 -13.43
N ASP A 290 5.16 -7.02 -14.49
CA ASP A 290 6.19 -6.46 -15.36
C ASP A 290 5.52 -5.55 -16.38
N SER A 291 5.64 -4.24 -16.16
CA SER A 291 5.02 -3.25 -17.02
C SER A 291 5.74 -3.09 -18.35
N GLU A 292 6.97 -3.58 -18.53
CA GLU A 292 7.68 -3.52 -19.82
C GLU A 292 7.34 -4.73 -20.68
N GLU A 293 7.24 -5.92 -20.09
CA GLU A 293 7.01 -7.18 -20.81
C GLU A 293 5.54 -7.63 -20.83
N LEU A 294 4.65 -6.90 -20.14
CA LEU A 294 3.23 -7.20 -19.95
C LEU A 294 2.99 -8.61 -19.40
N VAL A 295 3.77 -8.96 -18.39
CA VAL A 295 3.64 -10.24 -17.69
C VAL A 295 3.13 -9.97 -16.30
N LEU A 296 1.97 -10.54 -15.97
CA LEU A 296 1.54 -10.66 -14.59
C LEU A 296 2.16 -11.91 -14.01
N TYR A 297 3.03 -11.72 -13.03
CA TYR A 297 3.58 -12.81 -12.26
C TYR A 297 2.74 -13.08 -11.02
N THR A 298 2.55 -14.36 -10.74
CA THR A 298 1.88 -14.85 -9.54
C THR A 298 2.87 -15.68 -8.75
N ILE A 299 3.05 -15.32 -7.48
CA ILE A 299 3.97 -15.93 -6.55
C ILE A 299 3.16 -16.67 -5.49
N ASN A 300 3.53 -17.93 -5.24
CA ASN A 300 3.11 -18.67 -4.07
C ASN A 300 4.19 -18.52 -3.00
N PRO A 301 3.98 -17.68 -1.96
CA PRO A 301 5.00 -17.41 -0.94
C PRO A 301 5.37 -18.66 -0.12
N ASP A 302 4.42 -19.55 0.14
CA ASP A 302 4.63 -20.76 0.94
C ASP A 302 5.56 -21.74 0.21
N GLU A 303 5.25 -21.99 -1.07
CA GLU A 303 6.03 -22.89 -1.92
C GLU A 303 7.32 -22.22 -2.43
N GLY A 304 7.39 -20.88 -2.42
CA GLY A 304 8.48 -20.13 -3.04
C GLY A 304 8.51 -20.28 -4.55
N THR A 305 7.36 -20.51 -5.19
CA THR A 305 7.28 -20.69 -6.65
C THR A 305 6.67 -19.45 -7.29
N MET A 306 7.14 -19.13 -8.48
CA MET A 306 6.64 -18.03 -9.29
C MET A 306 6.22 -18.55 -10.66
N ASN A 307 5.05 -18.12 -11.11
CA ASN A 307 4.56 -18.33 -12.46
C ASN A 307 4.23 -16.99 -13.11
N GLY A 308 4.07 -16.97 -14.42
CA GLY A 308 3.68 -15.75 -15.12
C GLY A 308 2.76 -16.04 -16.29
N GLN A 309 1.93 -15.06 -16.60
CA GLN A 309 1.03 -15.08 -17.74
C GLN A 309 1.11 -13.74 -18.46
N MET A 310 1.08 -13.80 -19.79
CA MET A 310 0.90 -12.59 -20.59
C MET A 310 -0.45 -11.98 -20.24
N VAL A 311 -0.47 -10.69 -20.01
CA VAL A 311 -1.70 -9.94 -19.73
C VAL A 311 -1.86 -8.82 -20.73
N THR A 312 -3.10 -8.51 -21.06
CA THR A 312 -3.44 -7.32 -21.84
C THR A 312 -3.93 -6.27 -20.85
N PRO A 313 -3.15 -5.20 -20.57
CA PRO A 313 -3.61 -4.11 -19.71
C PRO A 313 -4.90 -3.49 -20.24
N ARG A 314 -5.80 -3.15 -19.32
CA ARG A 314 -7.00 -2.36 -19.61
C ARG A 314 -6.68 -0.90 -19.37
N VAL A 315 -6.56 -0.13 -20.44
CA VAL A 315 -6.17 1.27 -20.34
C VAL A 315 -7.37 2.15 -20.08
N TYR A 316 -7.25 2.99 -19.06
CA TYR A 316 -8.06 4.17 -18.86
C TYR A 316 -7.22 5.39 -19.23
N GLY A 317 -7.77 6.24 -20.10
CA GLY A 317 -7.11 7.49 -20.54
C GLY A 317 -5.81 7.29 -21.33
N SER A 318 -5.04 8.36 -21.50
CA SER A 318 -3.77 8.34 -22.24
C SER A 318 -2.59 7.76 -21.43
N THR A 319 -2.81 7.47 -20.14
CA THR A 319 -1.75 7.17 -19.17
C THR A 319 -1.41 5.67 -19.08
N GLY A 320 -2.21 4.77 -19.65
CA GLY A 320 -1.87 3.35 -19.72
C GLY A 320 -2.00 2.62 -18.37
N MET A 321 -3.17 2.46 -17.80
CA MET A 321 -3.31 1.84 -16.46
C MET A 321 -3.41 0.31 -16.54
N PHE A 322 -2.88 -0.44 -15.56
CA PHE A 322 -3.13 -1.88 -15.43
C PHE A 322 -4.14 -2.14 -14.31
N LEU A 323 -5.27 -2.75 -14.68
CA LEU A 323 -6.30 -3.18 -13.75
C LEU A 323 -6.46 -4.69 -13.72
N GLN A 324 -6.61 -5.22 -12.51
CA GLN A 324 -7.07 -6.56 -12.25
C GLN A 324 -8.22 -6.47 -11.24
N ASP A 325 -9.32 -7.21 -11.42
CA ASP A 325 -10.44 -7.21 -10.45
C ASP A 325 -10.99 -5.82 -10.06
N ASN A 326 -10.94 -4.84 -10.98
CA ASN A 326 -11.34 -3.43 -10.82
C ASN A 326 -10.46 -2.53 -9.92
N GLU A 327 -9.29 -3.01 -9.49
CA GLU A 327 -8.29 -2.17 -8.81
C GLU A 327 -7.16 -1.79 -9.77
N ILE A 328 -6.59 -0.61 -9.60
CA ILE A 328 -5.43 -0.15 -10.38
C ILE A 328 -4.17 -0.56 -9.63
N PHE A 329 -3.39 -1.45 -10.25
CA PHE A 329 -2.19 -2.04 -9.64
C PHE A 329 -0.92 -1.26 -9.99
N ALA A 330 -0.88 -0.65 -11.18
CA ALA A 330 0.24 0.14 -11.66
C ALA A 330 -0.17 0.98 -12.89
N ILE A 331 0.62 2.01 -13.17
CA ILE A 331 0.62 2.68 -14.48
C ILE A 331 1.69 2.02 -15.35
N VAL A 332 1.24 1.58 -16.52
CA VAL A 332 2.04 1.08 -17.64
C VAL A 332 2.52 2.29 -18.44
N ARG A 333 3.84 2.44 -18.58
CA ARG A 333 4.47 3.57 -19.27
C ARG A 333 4.00 3.69 -20.72
N PRO A 334 3.19 4.70 -21.11
CA PRO A 334 2.57 4.74 -22.43
C PRO A 334 3.59 4.95 -23.57
N ASP A 335 4.80 5.43 -23.27
CA ASP A 335 5.90 5.58 -24.23
C ASP A 335 6.51 4.25 -24.69
N VAL A 336 6.19 3.15 -24.02
CA VAL A 336 6.69 1.80 -24.36
C VAL A 336 5.68 1.02 -25.22
N PHE A 337 4.46 1.52 -25.40
CA PHE A 337 3.36 0.77 -26.03
C PHE A 337 2.83 1.41 -27.30
N ASP A 338 2.33 0.56 -28.19
CA ASP A 338 1.48 0.98 -29.30
C ASP A 338 0.04 1.07 -28.79
N LEU A 339 -0.67 2.15 -29.12
CA LEU A 339 -2.02 2.43 -28.62
C LEU A 339 -3.04 1.35 -29.02
N ASP A 340 -2.71 0.56 -30.04
CA ASP A 340 -3.53 -0.51 -30.61
C ASP A 340 -3.55 -1.80 -29.76
N ASP A 341 -2.62 -1.97 -28.81
CA ASP A 341 -2.55 -3.16 -27.93
C ASP A 341 -3.51 -3.08 -26.74
N PHE A 342 -4.26 -1.98 -26.61
CA PHE A 342 -5.08 -1.70 -25.44
C PHE A 342 -6.57 -1.91 -25.69
N VAL A 343 -7.23 -2.50 -24.70
CA VAL A 343 -8.69 -2.56 -24.66
C VAL A 343 -9.19 -1.38 -23.84
N SER A 344 -9.72 -0.35 -24.53
CA SER A 344 -10.52 0.69 -23.90
C SER A 344 -11.74 0.03 -23.23
N VAL A 345 -11.92 0.27 -21.94
CA VAL A 345 -13.15 -0.11 -21.25
C VAL A 345 -13.98 1.17 -21.14
N ASP A 346 -15.07 1.22 -21.90
CA ASP A 346 -16.07 2.30 -21.88
C ASP A 346 -16.74 2.46 -20.50
#